data_AF-A0A7Z9WDX9-F1
#
_entry.id   AF-A0A7Z9WDX9-F1
#
_cell.length_a   1.000
_cell.length_b   1.000
_cell.length_c   1.000
_cell.angle_alpha   90.00
_cell.angle_beta   90.00
_cell.angle_gamma   90.00
#
_symmetry.space_group_name_H-M   'P 1'
#
loop_
_entity.id
_entity.type
_entity.pdbx_description
1 polymer ?
#
loop_
_entity_poly.entity_id
_entity_poly.type
_entity_poly.pdbx_seq_one_letter_code
_entity_poly.pdbx_strand_id
1 'polypeptide(L)'
;AKKLKGLNFFFVPADTPGVKVSKPFDLLGTRTTMISELSFNNCKIPHEYRLGGEGQGLSNLLSILSEIRTMTGALAIGLQRAALADSIRYAHERVQFGKTIGNYQLIQAKIANMATDLEASRLLVYKATKLIDKNIPCLKEASMAKYFATEAACRAGDEAMRIFGAYAYSMEYNPQRYYRDNRFLLYGGGTHEILQTNIARWAGL
;
A
#
# COMPACT_ATOMS: atom_id res chain seq x y z
N ALA A 1 -27.64 -2.74 1.53
CA ALA A 1 -26.82 -3.94 1.22
C ALA A 1 -27.35 -5.12 2.02
N LYS A 2 -27.69 -6.25 1.38
CA LYS A 2 -28.02 -7.49 2.10
C LYS A 2 -26.86 -7.81 3.04
N LYS A 3 -27.10 -7.85 4.36
CA LYS A 3 -26.08 -8.25 5.33
C LYS A 3 -25.59 -9.63 4.92
N LEU A 4 -24.30 -9.77 4.60
CA LEU A 4 -23.64 -11.07 4.45
C LEU A 4 -23.72 -11.77 5.82
N LYS A 5 -24.78 -12.54 6.03
CA LYS A 5 -24.97 -13.37 7.23
C LYS A 5 -24.20 -14.67 7.03
N GLY A 6 -23.49 -15.12 8.06
CA GLY A 6 -22.79 -16.42 8.06
C GLY A 6 -21.31 -16.40 7.69
N LEU A 7 -20.69 -15.23 7.47
CA LEU A 7 -19.24 -15.14 7.30
C LEU A 7 -18.55 -15.40 8.65
N ASN A 8 -17.52 -16.24 8.66
CA ASN A 8 -16.72 -16.60 9.82
C ASN A 8 -15.23 -16.59 9.46
N PHE A 9 -14.37 -16.40 10.45
CA PHE A 9 -12.92 -16.59 10.32
C PHE A 9 -12.50 -17.89 10.99
N PHE A 10 -11.53 -18.58 10.39
CA PHE A 10 -11.00 -19.84 10.91
C PHE A 10 -9.48 -19.80 10.88
N PHE A 11 -8.87 -20.29 11.94
CA PHE A 11 -7.47 -20.67 11.92
C PHE A 11 -7.33 -22.05 11.25
N VAL A 12 -6.50 -22.15 10.22
CA VAL A 12 -6.26 -23.40 9.50
C VAL A 12 -4.75 -23.67 9.47
N PRO A 13 -4.26 -24.65 10.24
CA PRO A 13 -2.85 -25.05 10.17
C PRO A 13 -2.44 -25.44 8.76
N ALA A 14 -1.22 -25.06 8.34
CA ALA A 14 -0.73 -25.29 6.99
C ALA A 14 -0.55 -26.79 6.64
N ASP A 15 -0.37 -27.62 7.66
CA ASP A 15 -0.25 -29.08 7.57
C ASP A 15 -1.62 -29.80 7.63
N THR A 16 -2.73 -29.07 7.72
CA THR A 16 -4.08 -29.67 7.72
C THR A 16 -4.28 -30.49 6.43
N PRO A 17 -4.67 -31.78 6.54
CA PRO A 17 -4.95 -32.60 5.37
C PRO A 17 -5.95 -31.94 4.43
N GLY A 18 -5.58 -31.81 3.15
CA GLY A 18 -6.39 -31.15 2.13
C GLY A 18 -6.03 -29.69 1.85
N VAL A 19 -5.18 -29.06 2.68
CA VAL A 19 -4.55 -27.78 2.37
C VAL A 19 -3.45 -27.99 1.35
N LYS A 20 -3.45 -27.20 0.28
CA LYS A 20 -2.34 -27.14 -0.69
C LYS A 20 -1.99 -25.70 -0.99
N VAL A 21 -0.69 -25.43 -1.03
CA VAL A 21 -0.10 -24.14 -1.46
C VAL A 21 0.48 -24.34 -2.85
N SER A 22 0.15 -23.45 -3.80
CA SER A 22 0.77 -23.48 -5.12
C SER A 22 2.25 -23.07 -5.07
N LYS A 23 2.94 -23.17 -6.20
CA LYS A 23 4.20 -22.43 -6.37
C LYS A 23 3.91 -20.91 -6.26
N PRO A 24 4.84 -20.11 -5.70
CA PRO A 24 4.72 -18.68 -5.71
C PRO A 24 4.60 -18.11 -7.12
N PHE A 25 3.83 -17.05 -7.28
CA PHE A 25 3.72 -16.32 -8.53
C PHE A 25 4.97 -15.49 -8.81
N ASP A 26 5.34 -15.38 -10.09
CA ASP A 26 6.33 -14.40 -10.53
C ASP A 26 5.69 -13.01 -10.57
N LEU A 27 6.12 -12.14 -9.67
CA LEU A 27 5.53 -10.83 -9.47
C LEU A 27 6.28 -9.73 -10.21
N LEU A 28 5.53 -8.75 -10.72
CA LEU A 28 6.08 -7.51 -11.29
C LEU A 28 6.89 -6.74 -10.25
N GLY A 29 6.29 -6.47 -9.08
CA GLY A 29 6.86 -5.77 -7.94
C GLY A 29 6.90 -6.68 -6.71
N THR A 30 7.37 -6.15 -5.58
CA THR A 30 7.35 -6.82 -4.26
C THR A 30 7.91 -8.25 -4.31
N ARG A 31 8.97 -8.46 -5.11
CA ARG A 31 9.52 -9.79 -5.46
C ARG A 31 10.07 -10.58 -4.28
N THR A 32 10.27 -9.94 -3.13
CA THR A 32 10.67 -10.59 -1.88
C THR A 32 9.47 -11.10 -1.06
N THR A 33 8.25 -10.81 -1.48
CA THR A 33 7.01 -11.29 -0.86
C THR A 33 6.54 -12.54 -1.61
N MET A 34 6.43 -13.65 -0.88
CA MET A 34 5.83 -14.86 -1.46
C MET A 34 4.31 -14.71 -1.53
N ILE A 35 3.78 -14.71 -2.75
CA ILE A 35 2.34 -14.73 -3.01
C ILE A 35 2.04 -16.02 -3.77
N SER A 36 1.15 -16.84 -3.21
CA SER A 36 0.76 -18.14 -3.77
C SER A 36 -0.75 -18.30 -3.68
N GLU A 37 -1.30 -19.22 -4.48
CA GLU A 37 -2.66 -19.69 -4.30
C GLU A 37 -2.74 -20.66 -3.12
N LEU A 38 -3.84 -20.58 -2.37
CA LEU A 38 -4.21 -21.55 -1.34
C LEU A 38 -5.49 -22.27 -1.78
N SER A 39 -5.46 -23.59 -1.73
CA SER A 39 -6.64 -24.42 -1.97
C SER A 39 -6.94 -25.30 -0.75
N PHE A 40 -8.22 -25.47 -0.47
CA PHE A 40 -8.74 -26.24 0.65
C PHE A 40 -9.67 -27.32 0.10
N ASN A 41 -9.28 -28.59 0.19
CA ASN A 41 -10.09 -29.73 -0.24
C ASN A 41 -10.45 -30.61 0.94
N ASN A 42 -11.73 -30.59 1.36
CA ASN A 42 -12.27 -31.38 2.47
C ASN A 42 -11.43 -31.27 3.77
N CYS A 43 -10.89 -30.07 4.03
CA CYS A 43 -10.12 -29.79 5.24
C CYS A 43 -11.01 -29.92 6.49
N LYS A 44 -10.56 -30.72 7.45
CA LYS A 44 -11.24 -30.88 8.74
C LYS A 44 -10.42 -30.16 9.81
N ILE A 45 -11.07 -29.23 10.51
CA ILE A 45 -10.47 -28.49 11.62
C ILE A 45 -11.39 -28.57 12.84
N PRO A 46 -10.84 -28.48 14.07
CA PRO A 46 -11.65 -28.42 15.28
C PRO A 46 -12.54 -27.17 15.33
N HIS A 47 -13.67 -27.25 16.05
CA HIS A 47 -14.63 -26.14 16.15
C HIS A 47 -14.02 -24.91 16.85
N GLU A 48 -13.12 -25.14 17.82
CA GLU A 48 -12.39 -24.12 18.56
C GLU A 48 -11.44 -23.27 17.69
N TYR A 49 -11.14 -23.68 16.46
CA TYR A 49 -10.35 -22.88 15.52
C TYR A 49 -11.15 -21.77 14.85
N ARG A 50 -12.46 -21.68 15.10
CA ARG A 50 -13.26 -20.52 14.70
C ARG A 50 -12.85 -19.31 15.53
N LEU A 51 -12.47 -18.24 14.83
CA LEU A 51 -12.09 -16.97 15.44
C LEU A 51 -13.32 -16.07 15.59
N GLY A 52 -13.66 -15.76 16.84
CA GLY A 52 -14.83 -14.95 17.18
C GLY A 52 -16.14 -15.74 17.21
N GLY A 53 -17.26 -15.03 17.35
CA GLY A 53 -18.60 -15.62 17.39
C GLY A 53 -19.15 -15.99 16.02
N GLU A 54 -20.14 -16.88 16.00
CA GLU A 54 -20.78 -17.32 14.76
C GLU A 54 -21.39 -16.16 13.97
N GLY A 55 -21.08 -16.09 12.68
CA GLY A 55 -21.61 -15.08 11.77
C GLY A 55 -21.05 -13.67 12.02
N GLN A 56 -20.06 -13.51 12.90
CA GLN A 56 -19.44 -12.22 13.21
C GLN A 56 -18.29 -11.83 12.26
N GLY A 57 -17.93 -12.68 11.29
CA GLY A 57 -16.78 -12.47 10.42
C GLY A 57 -16.80 -11.13 9.68
N LEU A 58 -17.98 -10.65 9.25
CA LEU A 58 -18.08 -9.33 8.61
C LEU A 58 -17.77 -8.19 9.59
N SER A 59 -18.27 -8.27 10.83
CA SER A 59 -17.99 -7.26 11.85
C SER A 59 -16.50 -7.22 12.19
N ASN A 60 -15.89 -8.41 12.34
CA ASN A 60 -14.46 -8.55 12.61
C ASN A 60 -13.61 -8.06 11.43
N LEU A 61 -14.03 -8.32 10.19
CA LEU A 61 -13.35 -7.80 9.01
C LEU A 61 -13.37 -6.26 8.99
N LEU A 62 -14.52 -5.66 9.29
CA LEU A 62 -14.68 -4.21 9.30
C LEU A 62 -13.90 -3.55 10.44
N SER A 63 -13.72 -4.22 11.58
CA SER A 63 -12.92 -3.68 12.70
C SER A 63 -11.44 -3.58 12.36
N ILE A 64 -10.87 -4.59 11.71
CA ILE A 64 -9.43 -4.61 11.35
C ILE A 64 -9.11 -3.81 10.08
N LEU A 65 -10.12 -3.45 9.28
CA LEU A 65 -9.90 -2.82 7.98
C LEU A 65 -9.25 -1.43 8.09
N SER A 66 -9.51 -0.71 9.17
CA SER A 66 -8.86 0.57 9.47
C SER A 66 -7.35 0.40 9.67
N GLU A 67 -6.94 -0.66 10.36
CA GLU A 67 -5.51 -0.98 10.59
C GLU A 67 -4.84 -1.37 9.28
N ILE A 68 -5.42 -2.30 8.52
CA ILE A 68 -4.87 -2.76 7.22
C ILE A 68 -4.63 -1.57 6.28
N ARG A 69 -5.59 -0.65 6.17
CA ARG A 69 -5.49 0.54 5.31
C ARG A 69 -4.42 1.50 5.82
N THR A 70 -4.39 1.76 7.12
CA THR A 70 -3.37 2.62 7.74
C THR A 70 -1.96 2.05 7.54
N MET A 71 -1.76 0.74 7.76
CA MET A 71 -0.50 0.05 7.53
C MET A 71 -0.08 0.12 6.06
N THR A 72 -1.01 -0.03 5.12
CA THR A 72 -0.73 0.10 3.68
C THR A 72 -0.28 1.53 3.34
N GLY A 73 -0.91 2.55 3.94
CA GLY A 73 -0.47 3.94 3.82
C GLY A 73 0.93 4.17 4.40
N ALA A 74 1.27 3.51 5.51
CA ALA A 74 2.60 3.57 6.10
C ALA A 74 3.69 2.95 5.20
N LEU A 75 3.40 1.83 4.53
CA LEU A 75 4.28 1.25 3.50
C LEU A 75 4.53 2.26 2.36
N ALA A 76 3.46 2.94 1.91
CA ALA A 76 3.55 3.95 0.86
C ALA A 76 4.44 5.14 1.26
N ILE A 77 4.38 5.59 2.51
CA ILE A 77 5.29 6.62 3.05
C ILE A 77 6.75 6.17 2.94
N GLY A 78 7.05 4.90 3.25
CA GLY A 78 8.40 4.35 3.12
C GLY A 78 8.94 4.44 1.69
N LEU A 79 8.11 4.07 0.71
CA LEU A 79 8.48 4.14 -0.71
C LEU A 79 8.64 5.59 -1.20
N GLN A 80 7.76 6.51 -0.78
CA GLN A 80 7.89 7.94 -1.07
C GLN A 80 9.22 8.51 -0.53
N ARG A 81 9.56 8.20 0.72
CA ARG A 81 10.82 8.63 1.35
C ARG A 81 12.03 8.13 0.57
N ALA A 82 12.04 6.86 0.18
CA ALA A 82 13.14 6.26 -0.56
C ALA A 82 13.30 6.88 -1.95
N ALA A 83 12.19 7.02 -2.70
CA ALA A 83 12.18 7.64 -4.02
C ALA A 83 12.66 9.10 -3.98
N LEU A 84 12.20 9.87 -2.99
CA LEU A 84 12.61 11.27 -2.80
C LEU A 84 14.11 11.38 -2.45
N ALA A 85 14.58 10.59 -1.48
CA ALA A 85 15.98 10.63 -1.06
C ALA A 85 16.94 10.27 -2.19
N ASP A 86 16.65 9.20 -2.94
CA ASP A 86 17.46 8.81 -4.10
C ASP A 86 17.42 9.87 -5.21
N SER A 87 16.26 10.49 -5.45
CA SER A 87 16.10 11.55 -6.46
C SER A 87 16.88 12.82 -6.09
N ILE A 88 16.84 13.24 -4.83
CA ILE A 88 17.62 14.39 -4.35
C ILE A 88 19.12 14.10 -4.51
N ARG A 89 19.59 12.94 -4.05
CA ARG A 89 20.99 12.55 -4.17
C ARG A 89 21.45 12.58 -5.64
N TYR A 90 20.72 11.91 -6.52
CA TYR A 90 21.05 11.87 -7.94
C TYR A 90 21.00 13.26 -8.59
N ALA A 91 20.08 14.13 -8.17
CA ALA A 91 20.00 15.49 -8.68
C ALA A 91 21.22 16.35 -8.32
N HIS A 92 21.88 16.06 -7.19
CA HIS A 92 23.13 16.71 -6.79
C HIS A 92 24.38 16.12 -7.48
N GLU A 93 24.33 14.86 -7.93
CA GLU A 93 25.49 14.17 -8.53
C GLU A 93 25.52 14.28 -10.06
N ARG A 94 24.36 14.15 -10.72
CA ARG A 94 24.29 14.10 -12.18
C ARG A 94 24.49 15.48 -12.80
N VAL A 95 25.48 15.61 -13.68
CA VAL A 95 25.76 16.84 -14.45
C VAL A 95 25.23 16.75 -15.87
N GLN A 96 24.53 17.79 -16.32
CA GLN A 96 24.16 18.03 -17.72
C GLN A 96 24.30 19.53 -18.02
N PHE A 97 24.64 19.85 -19.27
CA PHE A 97 24.86 21.24 -19.73
C PHE A 97 25.66 22.11 -18.75
N GLY A 98 26.75 21.55 -18.19
CA GLY A 98 27.70 22.27 -17.33
C GLY A 98 27.31 22.44 -15.86
N LYS A 99 26.18 21.92 -15.38
CA LYS A 99 25.80 21.98 -13.95
C LYS A 99 25.02 20.75 -13.49
N THR A 100 24.89 20.57 -12.18
CA THR A 100 24.11 19.47 -11.63
C THR A 100 22.63 19.64 -11.97
N ILE A 101 21.91 18.55 -12.23
CA ILE A 101 20.52 18.64 -12.71
C ILE A 101 19.57 19.25 -11.67
N GLY A 102 19.94 19.22 -10.38
CA GLY A 102 19.23 19.92 -9.30
C GLY A 102 19.18 21.45 -9.47
N ASN A 103 19.98 22.05 -10.37
CA ASN A 103 19.94 23.47 -10.70
C ASN A 103 18.93 23.84 -11.82
N TYR A 104 18.13 22.89 -12.30
CA TYR A 104 17.04 23.16 -13.25
C TYR A 104 15.70 23.20 -12.52
N GLN A 105 14.93 24.26 -12.77
CA GLN A 105 13.65 24.51 -12.11
C GLN A 105 12.65 23.35 -12.28
N LEU A 106 12.66 22.66 -13.42
CA LEU A 106 11.79 21.50 -13.65
C LEU A 106 12.17 20.28 -12.80
N ILE A 107 13.44 20.11 -12.41
CA ILE A 107 13.86 19.08 -11.45
C ILE A 107 13.48 19.50 -10.03
N GLN A 108 13.70 20.78 -9.70
CA GLN A 108 13.33 21.34 -8.39
C GLN A 108 11.82 21.23 -8.14
N ALA A 109 10.98 21.50 -9.14
CA ALA A 109 9.53 21.38 -9.05
C ALA A 109 9.09 19.93 -8.75
N LYS A 110 9.73 18.93 -9.37
CA LYS A 110 9.46 17.51 -9.09
C LYS A 110 9.78 17.15 -7.64
N ILE A 111 10.95 17.55 -7.18
CA ILE A 111 11.39 17.31 -5.80
C ILE A 111 10.46 18.02 -4.80
N ALA A 112 10.06 19.26 -5.08
CA ALA A 112 9.13 20.02 -4.24
C ALA A 112 7.75 19.34 -4.13
N ASN A 113 7.20 18.86 -5.25
CA ASN A 113 5.94 18.11 -5.27
C ASN A 113 6.05 16.80 -4.47
N MET A 114 7.11 16.03 -4.69
CA MET A 114 7.36 14.77 -3.95
C MET A 114 7.50 15.01 -2.44
N ALA A 115 8.22 16.07 -2.03
CA ALA A 115 8.37 16.43 -0.62
C ALA A 115 7.03 16.83 0.01
N THR A 116 6.20 17.59 -0.72
CA THR A 116 4.87 18.02 -0.27
C THR A 116 3.92 16.83 -0.12
N ASP A 117 3.89 15.95 -1.13
CA ASP A 117 3.09 14.72 -1.13
C ASP A 117 3.48 13.79 0.03
N LEU A 118 4.77 13.68 0.33
CA LEU A 118 5.26 12.92 1.47
C LEU A 118 4.73 13.48 2.79
N GLU A 119 4.79 14.79 2.99
CA GLU A 119 4.31 15.42 4.23
C GLU A 119 2.79 15.25 4.38
N ALA A 120 2.02 15.48 3.30
CA ALA A 120 0.58 15.25 3.29
C ALA A 120 0.23 13.78 3.61
N SER A 121 0.99 12.83 3.05
CA SER A 121 0.81 11.40 3.34
C SER A 121 1.05 11.09 4.81
N ARG A 122 2.11 11.65 5.42
CA ARG A 122 2.41 11.47 6.86
C ARG A 122 1.29 12.01 7.73
N LEU A 123 0.79 13.21 7.46
CA LEU A 123 -0.29 13.81 8.24
C LEU A 123 -1.56 12.95 8.21
N LEU A 124 -1.97 12.46 7.03
CA LEU A 124 -3.15 11.61 6.90
C LEU A 124 -2.98 10.26 7.62
N VAL A 125 -1.85 9.58 7.42
CA VAL A 125 -1.59 8.27 8.02
C VAL A 125 -1.42 8.37 9.53
N TYR A 126 -0.71 9.39 10.03
CA TYR A 126 -0.51 9.57 11.47
C TYR A 126 -1.80 9.99 12.17
N LYS A 127 -2.69 10.75 11.51
CA LYS A 127 -4.03 11.01 12.03
C LYS A 127 -4.80 9.70 12.21
N ALA A 128 -4.82 8.83 11.21
CA ALA A 128 -5.51 7.54 11.31
C ALA A 128 -4.90 6.65 12.39
N THR A 129 -3.56 6.58 12.47
CA THR A 129 -2.83 5.83 13.52
C THR A 129 -3.20 6.31 14.92
N LYS A 130 -3.20 7.63 15.15
CA LYS A 130 -3.58 8.21 16.45
C LYS A 130 -5.02 7.89 16.86
N LEU A 131 -5.93 7.75 15.89
CA LEU A 131 -7.32 7.35 16.18
C LEU A 131 -7.39 5.87 16.54
N ILE A 132 -6.66 5.02 15.83
CA ILE A 132 -6.52 3.59 16.14
C ILE A 132 -5.97 3.38 17.56
N ASP A 133 -4.87 4.05 17.91
CA ASP A 133 -4.26 3.95 19.25
C ASP A 133 -5.23 4.36 20.38
N LYS A 134 -6.19 5.24 20.07
CA LYS A 134 -7.22 5.70 21.00
C LYS A 134 -8.51 4.86 20.95
N ASN A 135 -8.53 3.78 20.17
CA ASN A 135 -9.72 2.97 19.91
C ASN A 135 -10.92 3.79 19.37
N ILE A 136 -10.66 4.86 18.61
CA ILE A 136 -11.69 5.68 17.99
C ILE A 136 -11.96 5.14 16.59
N PRO A 137 -13.23 4.83 16.22
CA PRO A 137 -13.56 4.38 14.87
C PRO A 137 -13.12 5.38 13.81
N CYS A 138 -12.26 4.93 12.88
CA CYS A 138 -11.58 5.81 11.92
C CYS A 138 -11.52 5.25 10.50
N LEU A 139 -12.51 4.44 10.11
CA LEU A 139 -12.52 3.79 8.79
C LEU A 139 -12.48 4.83 7.65
N LYS A 140 -13.11 5.99 7.84
CA LYS A 140 -13.09 7.11 6.89
C LYS A 140 -11.67 7.65 6.72
N GLU A 141 -11.02 8.01 7.82
CA GLU A 141 -9.67 8.55 7.87
C GLU A 141 -8.65 7.56 7.31
N ALA A 142 -8.73 6.29 7.70
CA ALA A 142 -7.84 5.24 7.21
C ALA A 142 -7.99 5.03 5.69
N SER A 143 -9.21 5.14 5.16
CA SER A 143 -9.47 5.01 3.71
C SER A 143 -8.88 6.17 2.93
N MET A 144 -9.07 7.41 3.42
CA MET A 144 -8.47 8.61 2.82
C MET A 144 -6.95 8.56 2.89
N ALA A 145 -6.40 8.12 4.03
CA ALA A 145 -4.96 7.99 4.23
C ALA A 145 -4.34 6.97 3.26
N LYS A 146 -4.91 5.76 3.17
CA LYS A 146 -4.43 4.75 2.22
C LYS A 146 -4.50 5.28 0.79
N TYR A 147 -5.67 5.78 0.38
CA TYR A 147 -5.89 6.29 -0.98
C TYR A 147 -4.86 7.36 -1.38
N PHE A 148 -4.74 8.42 -0.58
CA PHE A 148 -3.81 9.51 -0.90
C PHE A 148 -2.35 9.03 -0.89
N ALA A 149 -1.94 8.32 0.15
CA ALA A 149 -0.55 7.92 0.32
C ALA A 149 -0.07 6.96 -0.77
N THR A 150 -0.92 6.03 -1.24
CA THR A 150 -0.53 5.10 -2.31
C THR A 150 -0.49 5.75 -3.68
N GLU A 151 -1.38 6.70 -3.97
CA GLU A 151 -1.32 7.52 -5.18
C GLU A 151 -0.07 8.42 -5.18
N ALA A 152 0.21 9.08 -4.05
CA ALA A 152 1.42 9.88 -3.86
C ALA A 152 2.69 9.04 -4.03
N ALA A 153 2.72 7.81 -3.52
CA ALA A 153 3.82 6.88 -3.76
C ALA A 153 3.98 6.56 -5.24
N CYS A 154 2.89 6.25 -5.96
CA CYS A 154 2.95 6.02 -7.40
C CYS A 154 3.54 7.22 -8.15
N ARG A 155 3.08 8.45 -7.86
CA ARG A 155 3.66 9.67 -8.44
C ARG A 155 5.15 9.82 -8.11
N ALA A 156 5.55 9.60 -6.86
CA ALA A 156 6.95 9.69 -6.45
C ALA A 156 7.84 8.67 -7.18
N GLY A 157 7.37 7.43 -7.38
CA GLY A 157 8.08 6.44 -8.18
C GLY A 157 8.20 6.85 -9.64
N ASP A 158 7.13 7.35 -10.24
CA ASP A 158 7.12 7.83 -11.63
C ASP A 158 8.05 9.03 -11.83
N GLU A 159 8.10 9.97 -10.87
CA GLU A 159 9.02 11.11 -10.93
C GLU A 159 10.47 10.72 -10.69
N ALA A 160 10.74 9.76 -9.81
CA ALA A 160 12.09 9.19 -9.66
C ALA A 160 12.58 8.57 -10.98
N MET A 161 11.70 7.87 -11.71
CA MET A 161 12.04 7.34 -13.04
C MET A 161 12.44 8.47 -14.01
N ARG A 162 11.70 9.58 -14.01
CA ARG A 162 11.97 10.74 -14.87
C ARG A 162 13.26 11.48 -14.49
N ILE A 163 13.55 11.63 -13.20
CA ILE A 163 14.76 12.32 -12.70
C ILE A 163 16.03 11.52 -13.06
N PHE A 164 15.98 10.20 -12.95
CA PHE A 164 17.10 9.32 -13.32
C PHE A 164 17.25 9.15 -14.84
N GLY A 165 16.19 9.39 -15.61
CA GLY A 165 16.20 9.22 -17.07
C GLY A 165 16.39 7.75 -17.46
N ALA A 166 17.15 7.48 -18.53
CA ALA A 166 17.34 6.13 -19.05
C ALA A 166 17.93 5.15 -18.01
N TYR A 167 18.76 5.62 -17.07
CA TYR A 167 19.33 4.80 -16.00
C TYR A 167 18.25 4.20 -15.09
N ALA A 168 17.12 4.89 -14.93
CA ALA A 168 16.03 4.42 -14.11
C ALA A 168 15.46 3.07 -14.56
N TYR A 169 15.61 2.75 -15.84
CA TYR A 169 15.09 1.52 -16.44
C TYR A 169 16.01 0.30 -16.23
N SER A 170 17.26 0.53 -15.81
CA SER A 170 18.19 -0.54 -15.46
C SER A 170 17.89 -1.09 -14.07
N MET A 171 18.07 -2.40 -13.90
CA MET A 171 17.95 -3.09 -12.60
C MET A 171 19.07 -2.70 -11.62
N GLU A 172 20.14 -2.03 -12.09
CA GLU A 172 21.22 -1.48 -11.26
C GLU A 172 20.78 -0.30 -10.40
N TYR A 173 19.70 0.39 -10.79
CA TYR A 173 19.19 1.55 -10.08
C TYR A 173 17.85 1.27 -9.41
N ASN A 174 17.64 1.89 -8.24
CA ASN A 174 16.43 1.70 -7.45
C ASN A 174 15.12 2.26 -8.04
N PRO A 175 15.07 3.31 -8.88
CA PRO A 175 13.81 3.90 -9.34
C PRO A 175 12.82 2.90 -9.93
N GLN A 176 13.26 1.96 -10.77
CA GLN A 176 12.37 0.92 -11.31
C GLN A 176 11.77 0.02 -10.22
N ARG A 177 12.48 -0.18 -9.10
CA ARG A 177 11.94 -0.92 -7.96
C ARG A 177 10.80 -0.15 -7.31
N TYR A 178 10.98 1.15 -7.05
CA TYR A 178 9.92 1.99 -6.51
C TYR A 178 8.70 2.00 -7.45
N TYR A 179 8.94 2.18 -8.75
CA TYR A 179 7.89 2.15 -9.77
C TYR A 179 7.06 0.86 -9.71
N ARG A 180 7.72 -0.32 -9.74
CA ARG A 180 7.04 -1.62 -9.73
C ARG A 180 6.36 -1.91 -8.39
N ASP A 181 7.04 -1.65 -7.27
CA ASP A 181 6.55 -2.00 -5.94
C ASP A 181 5.39 -1.11 -5.49
N ASN A 182 5.37 0.17 -5.88
CA ASN A 182 4.27 1.09 -5.55
C ASN A 182 2.92 0.61 -6.08
N ARG A 183 2.88 -0.02 -7.26
CA ARG A 183 1.63 -0.50 -7.87
C ARG A 183 0.96 -1.58 -7.05
N PHE A 184 1.73 -2.40 -6.33
CA PHE A 184 1.18 -3.45 -5.47
C PHE A 184 0.25 -2.90 -4.38
N LEU A 185 0.54 -1.70 -3.86
CA LEU A 185 -0.24 -1.07 -2.80
C LEU A 185 -1.62 -0.58 -3.26
N LEU A 186 -1.88 -0.54 -4.57
CA LEU A 186 -3.14 -0.03 -5.10
C LEU A 186 -4.34 -0.94 -4.78
N TYR A 187 -4.10 -2.24 -4.62
CA TYR A 187 -5.14 -3.27 -4.53
C TYR A 187 -5.47 -3.69 -3.09
N GLY A 188 -4.44 -3.89 -2.25
CA GLY A 188 -4.59 -4.36 -0.87
C GLY A 188 -5.44 -3.44 0.00
N GLY A 189 -6.27 -4.02 0.89
CA GLY A 189 -7.17 -3.26 1.77
C GLY A 189 -8.35 -2.57 1.04
N GLY A 190 -8.55 -2.88 -0.24
CA GLY A 190 -9.55 -2.30 -1.12
C GLY A 190 -8.90 -1.48 -2.24
N THR A 191 -9.40 -1.67 -3.47
CA THR A 191 -8.96 -0.89 -4.63
C THR A 191 -9.34 0.57 -4.50
N HIS A 192 -8.71 1.44 -5.28
CA HIS A 192 -8.93 2.88 -5.19
C HIS A 192 -10.37 3.26 -5.50
N GLU A 193 -11.00 2.57 -6.45
CA GLU A 193 -12.39 2.78 -6.85
C GLU A 193 -13.34 2.47 -5.70
N ILE A 194 -13.06 1.41 -4.92
CA ILE A 194 -13.84 1.07 -3.73
C ILE A 194 -13.63 2.11 -2.63
N LEU A 195 -12.40 2.59 -2.43
CA LEU A 195 -12.12 3.63 -1.43
C LEU A 195 -12.81 4.93 -1.80
N GLN A 196 -12.68 5.40 -3.04
CA GLN A 196 -13.33 6.61 -3.54
C GLN A 196 -14.84 6.53 -3.44
N THR A 197 -15.45 5.39 -3.80
CA THR A 197 -16.90 5.18 -3.65
C THR A 197 -17.34 5.35 -2.19
N ASN A 198 -16.58 4.81 -1.23
CA ASN A 198 -16.88 4.99 0.19
C ASN A 198 -16.62 6.41 0.69
N ILE A 199 -15.54 7.04 0.21
CA ILE A 199 -15.19 8.42 0.53
C ILE A 199 -16.28 9.39 0.04
N ALA A 200 -16.79 9.20 -1.18
CA ALA A 200 -17.90 9.97 -1.73
C ALA A 200 -19.15 9.86 -0.84
N ARG A 201 -19.48 8.63 -0.39
CA ARG A 201 -20.58 8.42 0.57
C ARG A 201 -20.39 9.16 1.88
N TRP A 202 -19.20 9.13 2.45
CA TRP A 202 -18.89 9.89 3.68
C TRP A 202 -18.79 11.40 3.47
N ALA A 203 -18.75 11.86 2.22
CA ALA A 203 -18.83 13.27 1.85
C ALA A 203 -20.27 13.71 1.55
N GLY A 204 -21.23 12.79 1.50
CA GLY A 204 -22.65 13.07 1.35
C GLY A 204 -23.27 12.69 -0.01
N LEU A 205 -22.56 11.90 -0.83
CA LEU A 205 -23.05 11.43 -2.15
C LEU A 205 -23.52 9.97 -2.15
#